data_AF-A0A971CRP1-F1
#
_entry.id   AF-A0A971CRP1-F1
#
_cell.length_a   1.000
_cell.length_b   1.000
_cell.length_c   1.000
_cell.angle_alpha   90.00
_cell.angle_beta   90.00
_cell.angle_gamma   90.00
#
_symmetry.space_group_name_H-M   'P 1'
#
loop_
_entity.id
_entity.type
_entity.pdbx_description
1 polymer ?
#
loop_
_entity_poly.entity_id
_entity_poly.type
_entity_poly.pdbx_seq_one_letter_code
_entity_poly.pdbx_strand_id
1 'polypeptide(L)'
;GYLWGFVFPIIKILWTSSYVLFAAGWSLLLLALFYWIIDVVGLKRWAFFFVVIGMNPITIYFLDGIIDFAGIAEVFLGGIAAHAGVCAALILPFGALMVRWLLLWFLYRHKIFFKV
;
A
#
# COMPACT_ATOMS: atom_id res chain seq x y z
N GLY A 1 -19.78 -16.65 3.57
CA GLY A 1 -18.47 -17.31 3.58
C GLY A 1 -18.30 -18.22 4.78
N TYR A 2 -18.29 -17.65 5.99
CA TYR A 2 -18.05 -18.40 7.22
C TYR A 2 -19.04 -19.56 7.46
N LEU A 3 -20.34 -19.33 7.26
CA LEU A 3 -21.36 -20.38 7.38
C LEU A 3 -21.22 -21.49 6.33
N TRP A 4 -20.79 -21.14 5.11
CA TRP A 4 -20.48 -22.12 4.05
C TRP A 4 -19.22 -22.95 4.39
N GLY A 5 -18.37 -22.41 5.26
CA GLY A 5 -17.21 -23.05 5.86
C GLY A 5 -17.49 -24.34 6.65
N PHE A 6 -18.72 -24.50 7.18
CA PHE A 6 -19.11 -25.69 7.93
C PHE A 6 -19.36 -26.91 7.06
N VAL A 7 -19.80 -26.71 5.81
CA VAL A 7 -20.05 -27.79 4.83
C VAL A 7 -18.85 -27.97 3.92
N PHE A 8 -18.19 -26.88 3.55
CA PHE A 8 -17.02 -26.88 2.68
C PHE A 8 -15.90 -26.04 3.32
N PRO A 9 -14.74 -26.63 3.67
CA PRO A 9 -13.74 -25.93 4.46
C PRO A 9 -13.16 -24.71 3.74
N ILE A 10 -12.86 -23.68 4.53
CA ILE A 10 -12.24 -22.44 4.04
C ILE A 10 -10.73 -22.69 3.89
N ILE A 11 -10.29 -22.97 2.66
CA ILE A 11 -8.88 -23.26 2.36
C ILE A 11 -8.42 -22.25 1.32
N LYS A 12 -7.57 -21.32 1.75
CA LYS A 12 -6.99 -20.28 0.89
C LYS A 12 -6.16 -20.87 -0.26
N ILE A 13 -5.42 -21.93 0.01
CA ILE A 13 -4.49 -22.53 -0.97
C ILE A 13 -5.22 -23.21 -2.14
N LEU A 14 -6.41 -23.76 -1.88
CA LEU A 14 -7.23 -24.45 -2.88
C LEU A 14 -8.31 -23.55 -3.48
N TRP A 15 -8.32 -22.25 -3.13
CA TRP A 15 -9.32 -21.30 -3.62
C TRP A 15 -10.76 -21.81 -3.48
N THR A 16 -11.10 -22.37 -2.31
CA THR A 16 -12.41 -22.98 -2.09
C THR A 16 -13.55 -21.97 -2.23
N SER A 17 -14.72 -22.39 -2.70
CA SER A 17 -15.88 -21.49 -2.86
C SER A 17 -16.26 -20.79 -1.54
N SER A 18 -16.07 -21.44 -0.40
CA SER A 18 -16.22 -20.83 0.93
C SER A 18 -15.25 -19.70 1.20
N TYR A 19 -13.98 -19.90 0.80
CA TYR A 19 -12.95 -18.88 0.89
C TYR A 19 -13.22 -17.71 -0.04
N VAL A 20 -13.59 -17.97 -1.30
CA VAL A 20 -13.95 -16.91 -2.25
C VAL A 20 -15.10 -16.06 -1.72
N LEU A 21 -16.17 -16.70 -1.23
CA LEU A 21 -17.34 -16.00 -0.72
C LEU A 21 -17.08 -15.28 0.62
N PHE A 22 -16.11 -15.75 1.40
CA PHE A 22 -15.64 -15.05 2.60
C PHE A 22 -14.81 -13.82 2.24
N ALA A 23 -13.80 -13.97 1.37
CA ALA A 23 -12.93 -12.88 0.94
C ALA A 23 -13.71 -11.80 0.18
N ALA A 24 -14.57 -12.19 -0.78
CA ALA A 24 -15.40 -11.26 -1.54
C ALA A 24 -16.37 -10.47 -0.63
N GLY A 25 -16.94 -11.11 0.39
CA GLY A 25 -17.79 -10.42 1.37
C GLY A 25 -17.03 -9.32 2.12
N TRP A 26 -15.81 -9.61 2.60
CA TRP A 26 -14.95 -8.61 3.22
C TRP A 26 -14.54 -7.50 2.24
N SER A 27 -14.23 -7.82 0.99
CA SER A 27 -13.91 -6.83 -0.03
C SER A 27 -15.09 -5.87 -0.29
N LEU A 28 -16.31 -6.39 -0.37
CA LEU A 28 -17.52 -5.56 -0.56
C LEU A 28 -17.81 -4.67 0.66
N LEU A 29 -17.62 -5.18 1.87
CA LEU A 29 -17.78 -4.38 3.10
C LEU A 29 -16.77 -3.24 3.17
N LEU A 30 -15.50 -3.52 2.85
CA LEU A 30 -14.45 -2.50 2.79
C LEU A 30 -14.73 -1.47 1.69
N LEU A 31 -15.21 -1.91 0.53
CA LEU A 31 -15.63 -1.01 -0.56
C LEU A 31 -16.75 -0.08 -0.11
N ALA A 32 -17.81 -0.62 0.52
CA ALA A 32 -18.93 0.15 1.04
C ALA A 32 -18.48 1.16 2.11
N LEU A 33 -17.58 0.73 3.01
CA LEU A 33 -16.98 1.60 4.03
C LEU A 33 -16.23 2.76 3.40
N PHE A 34 -15.32 2.51 2.46
CA PHE A 34 -14.54 3.58 1.83
C PHE A 34 -15.41 4.50 0.98
N TYR A 35 -16.41 3.97 0.26
CA TYR A 35 -17.39 4.77 -0.46
C TYR A 35 -18.13 5.72 0.49
N TRP A 36 -18.64 5.20 1.61
CA TRP A 36 -19.33 6.02 2.59
C TRP A 36 -18.43 7.13 3.14
N ILE A 37 -17.20 6.82 3.54
CA ILE A 37 -16.35 7.82 4.17
C ILE A 37 -15.83 8.87 3.15
N ILE A 38 -15.49 8.47 1.92
CA ILE A 38 -14.92 9.36 0.91
C ILE A 38 -16.01 10.18 0.19
N ASP A 39 -17.08 9.52 -0.25
CA ASP A 39 -18.09 10.14 -1.12
C ASP A 39 -19.29 10.68 -0.35
N VAL A 40 -19.72 10.03 0.74
CA VAL A 40 -20.86 10.49 1.54
C VAL A 40 -20.42 11.46 2.64
N VAL A 41 -19.39 11.11 3.43
CA VAL A 41 -18.88 11.97 4.51
C VAL A 41 -17.91 13.06 4.00
N GLY A 42 -17.33 12.87 2.81
CA GLY A 42 -16.50 13.89 2.16
C GLY A 42 -15.07 14.01 2.71
N LEU A 43 -14.60 13.05 3.52
CA LEU A 43 -13.25 13.05 4.11
C LEU A 43 -12.18 12.61 3.10
N LYS A 44 -11.92 13.45 2.09
CA LYS A 44 -11.02 13.10 0.97
C LYS A 44 -9.52 13.31 1.27
N ARG A 45 -9.19 14.05 2.34
CA ARG A 45 -7.81 14.49 2.62
C ARG A 45 -6.87 13.33 2.95
N TRP A 46 -7.28 12.35 3.75
CA TRP A 46 -6.43 11.18 4.04
C TRP A 46 -6.34 10.26 2.81
N ALA A 47 -7.42 10.14 2.03
CA ALA A 47 -7.46 9.29 0.84
C ALA A 47 -6.44 9.73 -0.20
N PHE A 48 -6.06 11.02 -0.24
CA PHE A 48 -5.01 11.54 -1.12
C PHE A 48 -3.69 10.77 -1.00
N PHE A 49 -3.27 10.40 0.22
CA PHE A 49 -2.05 9.62 0.42
C PHE A 49 -2.10 8.28 -0.33
N PHE A 50 -3.24 7.57 -0.24
CA PHE A 50 -3.46 6.31 -0.93
C PHE A 50 -3.65 6.47 -2.44
N VAL A 51 -4.31 7.55 -2.88
CA VAL A 51 -4.50 7.86 -4.31
C VAL A 51 -3.17 8.07 -5.01
N VAL A 52 -2.22 8.79 -4.41
CA VAL A 52 -0.88 8.99 -5.00
C VAL A 52 -0.19 7.66 -5.30
N ILE A 53 -0.31 6.69 -4.38
CA ILE A 53 0.25 5.34 -4.54
C ILE A 53 -0.53 4.54 -5.58
N GLY A 54 -1.86 4.53 -5.46
CA GLY A 54 -2.76 3.75 -6.31
C GLY A 54 -2.84 4.22 -7.77
N MET A 55 -2.46 5.46 -8.06
CA MET A 55 -2.42 6.00 -9.42
C MET A 55 -1.15 5.62 -10.19
N ASN A 56 -0.08 5.20 -9.51
CA ASN A 56 1.20 4.81 -10.11
C ASN A 56 1.77 3.45 -9.61
N PRO A 57 0.96 2.38 -9.51
CA PRO A 57 1.41 1.12 -8.94
C PRO A 57 2.42 0.39 -9.83
N ILE A 58 2.25 0.47 -11.15
CA ILE A 58 3.17 -0.14 -12.12
C ILE A 58 4.53 0.56 -12.08
N THR A 59 4.52 1.89 -11.98
CA THR A 59 5.75 2.69 -11.93
C THR A 59 6.60 2.34 -10.73
N ILE A 60 6.01 2.23 -9.53
CA ILE A 60 6.79 1.87 -8.34
C ILE A 60 7.31 0.44 -8.41
N TYR A 61 6.53 -0.50 -8.95
CA TYR A 61 6.97 -1.88 -9.14
C TYR A 61 8.20 -1.97 -10.05
N PHE A 62 8.17 -1.25 -11.19
CA PHE A 62 9.29 -1.21 -12.12
C PHE A 62 10.52 -0.50 -11.53
N LEU A 63 10.31 0.64 -10.85
CA LEU A 63 11.39 1.39 -10.23
C LEU A 63 12.04 0.65 -9.08
N ASP A 64 11.32 -0.19 -8.33
CA ASP A 64 11.91 -1.00 -7.25
C ASP A 64 12.95 -2.01 -7.77
N GLY A 65 12.88 -2.38 -9.05
CA GLY A 65 13.89 -3.22 -9.70
C GLY A 65 15.10 -2.45 -10.24
N ILE A 66 15.04 -1.11 -10.32
CA ILE A 66 16.09 -0.27 -10.92
C ILE A 66 16.76 0.63 -9.88
N ILE A 67 16.00 1.12 -8.91
CA ILE A 67 16.42 2.09 -7.90
C ILE A 67 16.45 1.41 -6.54
N ASP A 68 17.62 1.44 -5.90
CA ASP A 68 17.76 1.02 -4.51
C ASP A 68 17.27 2.12 -3.55
N PHE A 69 15.98 2.08 -3.24
CA PHE A 69 15.36 3.01 -2.30
C PHE A 69 15.89 2.86 -0.86
N ALA A 70 16.37 1.67 -0.48
CA ALA A 70 16.93 1.44 0.84
C ALA A 70 18.31 2.10 0.97
N GLY A 71 19.18 1.93 -0.03
CA GLY A 71 20.46 2.62 -0.11
C GLY A 71 20.32 4.14 -0.13
N ILE A 72 19.33 4.68 -0.85
CA ILE A 72 19.04 6.13 -0.81
C ILE A 72 18.63 6.56 0.60
N ALA A 73 17.73 5.82 1.25
CA ALA A 73 17.33 6.13 2.62
C ALA A 73 18.51 6.06 3.59
N GLU A 74 19.43 5.11 3.42
CA GLU A 74 20.62 4.97 4.25
C GLU A 74 21.63 6.12 4.05
N VAL A 75 21.83 6.62 2.83
CA VAL A 75 22.70 7.78 2.58
C VAL A 75 22.15 9.03 3.26
N PHE A 76 20.84 9.27 3.19
CA PHE A 76 20.22 10.47 3.75
C PHE A 76 19.94 10.38 5.26
N LEU A 77 19.54 9.20 5.76
CA LEU A 77 19.08 9.00 7.13
C LEU A 77 20.02 8.14 7.97
N GLY A 78 21.06 7.53 7.39
CA GLY A 78 22.01 6.67 8.09
C GLY A 78 22.77 7.38 9.20
N GLY A 79 23.14 8.65 8.99
CA GLY A 79 23.75 9.47 10.04
C GLY A 79 22.84 9.70 11.25
N ILE A 80 21.53 9.87 11.01
CA ILE A 80 20.51 10.05 12.07
C ILE A 80 20.18 8.70 12.72
N ALA A 81 20.09 7.64 11.93
CA ALA A 81 19.84 6.29 12.39
C ALA A 81 20.98 5.79 13.31
N ALA A 82 22.24 6.10 12.98
CA ALA A 82 23.40 5.73 13.81
C ALA A 82 23.35 6.36 15.21
N HIS A 83 22.81 7.58 15.35
CA HIS A 83 22.64 8.25 16.65
C HIS A 83 21.37 7.82 17.39
N ALA A 84 20.44 7.14 16.71
CA ALA A 84 19.14 6.76 17.25
C ALA A 84 19.08 5.31 17.79
N GLY A 85 20.19 4.56 17.70
CA GLY A 85 20.34 3.21 18.28
C GLY A 85 19.21 2.26 17.87
N VAL A 86 18.37 1.85 18.83
CA VAL A 86 17.23 0.93 18.60
C VAL A 86 16.21 1.48 17.60
N CYS A 87 16.05 2.81 17.51
CA CYS A 87 15.12 3.43 16.58
C CYS A 87 15.61 3.37 15.12
N ALA A 88 16.89 3.08 14.87
CA ALA A 88 17.46 2.92 13.52
C ALA A 88 16.69 1.89 12.68
N ALA A 89 16.28 0.79 13.32
CA ALA A 89 15.52 -0.28 12.69
C ALA A 89 14.13 0.16 12.17
N LEU A 90 13.60 1.26 12.70
CA LEU A 90 12.36 1.87 12.19
C LEU A 90 12.68 3.01 11.22
N ILE A 91 13.67 3.85 11.53
CA ILE A 91 13.99 5.05 10.74
C ILE A 91 14.34 4.72 9.29
N LEU A 92 15.13 3.68 9.04
CA LEU A 92 15.54 3.31 7.67
C LEU A 92 14.37 2.82 6.79
N PRO A 93 13.53 1.85 7.21
CA PRO A 93 12.40 1.42 6.39
C PRO A 93 11.33 2.51 6.24
N PHE A 94 11.06 3.32 7.27
CA PHE A 94 10.18 4.48 7.13
C PHE A 94 10.76 5.52 6.18
N GLY A 95 12.07 5.72 6.21
CA GLY A 95 12.81 6.55 5.26
C GLY A 95 12.65 6.08 3.81
N ALA A 96 12.86 4.79 3.56
CA ALA A 96 12.68 4.21 2.22
C ALA A 96 11.23 4.35 1.73
N LEU A 97 10.25 4.13 2.61
CA LEU A 97 8.83 4.37 2.30
C LEU A 97 8.55 5.84 1.99
N MET A 98 9.16 6.77 2.72
CA MET A 98 9.03 8.20 2.48
C MET A 98 9.63 8.59 1.14
N VAL A 99 10.83 8.10 0.79
CA VAL A 99 11.49 8.36 -0.50
C VAL A 99 10.62 7.84 -1.65
N ARG A 100 10.11 6.61 -1.53
CA ARG A 100 9.16 6.02 -2.49
C ARG A 100 7.91 6.89 -2.64
N TRP A 101 7.33 7.34 -1.54
CA TRP A 101 6.13 8.18 -1.56
C TRP A 101 6.39 9.56 -2.19
N LEU A 102 7.52 10.20 -1.87
CA LEU A 102 7.93 11.48 -2.46
C LEU A 102 8.14 11.37 -3.97
N LEU A 103 8.75 10.27 -4.44
CA LEU A 103 8.88 10.00 -5.87
C LEU A 103 7.51 9.86 -6.53
N LEU A 104 6.60 9.08 -5.93
CA LEU A 104 5.25 8.91 -6.47
C LEU A 104 4.46 10.22 -6.46
N TRP A 105 4.63 11.04 -5.42
CA TRP A 105 4.02 12.36 -5.34
C TRP A 105 4.57 13.29 -6.43
N PHE A 106 5.87 13.25 -6.69
CA PHE A 106 6.48 13.99 -7.80
C PHE A 106 5.88 13.57 -9.15
N LEU A 107 5.80 12.25 -9.43
CA LEU A 107 5.17 11.74 -10.65
C LEU A 107 3.70 12.13 -10.76
N TYR A 108 2.96 12.05 -9.66
CA TYR A 108 1.56 12.45 -9.58
C TYR A 108 1.38 13.94 -9.90
N ARG A 109 2.24 14.82 -9.35
CA ARG A 109 2.23 16.26 -9.61
C ARG A 109 2.51 16.58 -11.08
N HIS A 110 3.40 15.82 -11.71
CA HIS A 110 3.73 15.96 -13.13
C HIS A 110 2.76 15.24 -14.08
N LYS A 111 1.72 14.58 -13.54
CA LYS A 111 0.73 13.79 -14.31
C LYS A 111 1.35 12.74 -15.23
N ILE A 112 2.52 12.20 -14.86
CA ILE A 112 3.19 11.15 -15.62
C ILE A 112 2.65 9.83 -15.08
N PHE A 113 1.81 9.17 -15.87
CA PHE A 113 1.22 7.87 -15.54
C PHE A 113 1.65 6.85 -16.58
N PHE A 114 2.45 5.87 -16.17
CA PHE A 114 2.76 4.72 -17.01
C PHE A 114 1.54 3.82 -17.07
N LYS A 115 0.96 3.71 -18.27
CA LYS A 115 -0.10 2.76 -18.59
C LYS A 115 0.49 1.74 -19.56
N VAL A 116 0.27 0.46 -19.27
CA VAL A 116 0.59 -0.66 -20.16
C VAL A 116 -0.69 -1.03 -20.91
#